data_AF-A0A839IY24-F1
#
_entry.id   AF-A0A839IY24-F1
#
_cell.length_a   1.000
_cell.length_b   1.000
_cell.length_c   1.000
_cell.angle_alpha   90.00
_cell.angle_beta   90.00
_cell.angle_gamma   90.00
#
_symmetry.space_group_name_H-M   'P 1'
#
loop_
_entity.id
_entity.type
_entity.pdbx_description
1 polymer ?
#
loop_
_entity_poly.entity_id
_entity_poly.type
_entity_poly.pdbx_seq_one_letter_code
_entity_poly.pdbx_strand_id
1 'polypeptide(L)'
;NINKDFFKDKVEFYDIVELKNGMVERKSKGTLRLMEDWLGGIFKAEQNNELKKLFKQLKEIRRERQNPAHKISENEYDKKYIELQKQLINKAYHSIKGLRHIFQQHPLAKDIEIPDWIENGNVKTF
;
A
#
# COMPACT_ATOMS: atom_id res chain seq x y z
N ASN A 1 -11.35 -0.06 -4.61
CA ASN A 1 -10.39 1.05 -4.83
C ASN A 1 -10.44 1.98 -3.63
N ILE A 2 -9.35 2.67 -3.29
CA ILE A 2 -9.36 3.67 -2.20
C ILE A 2 -10.06 4.93 -2.72
N ASN A 3 -10.99 5.49 -1.95
CA ASN A 3 -11.69 6.72 -2.33
C ASN A 3 -10.71 7.92 -2.32
N LYS A 4 -10.56 8.61 -3.47
CA LYS A 4 -9.69 9.79 -3.58
C LYS A 4 -10.22 10.98 -2.77
N ASP A 5 -11.54 11.12 -2.67
CA ASP A 5 -12.16 12.29 -2.04
C ASP A 5 -11.88 12.36 -0.54
N PHE A 6 -11.59 11.22 0.09
CA PHE A 6 -11.13 11.18 1.47
C PHE A 6 -9.90 12.08 1.69
N PHE A 7 -9.00 12.15 0.71
CA PHE A 7 -7.74 12.90 0.80
C PHE A 7 -7.87 14.38 0.47
N LYS A 8 -9.06 14.83 0.04
CA LYS A 8 -9.31 16.24 -0.25
C LYS A 8 -8.99 17.09 0.98
N ASP A 9 -8.27 18.19 0.73
CA ASP A 9 -7.81 19.16 1.73
C ASP A 9 -6.86 18.56 2.80
N LYS A 10 -6.33 17.36 2.58
CA LYS A 10 -5.38 16.68 3.50
C LYS A 10 -3.99 16.48 2.90
N VAL A 11 -3.90 16.32 1.57
CA VAL A 11 -2.64 16.15 0.82
C VAL A 11 -2.77 16.72 -0.58
N GLU A 12 -1.63 17.05 -1.19
CA GLU A 12 -1.55 17.48 -2.59
C GLU A 12 -1.78 16.33 -3.57
N PHE A 13 -2.62 16.55 -4.60
CA PHE A 13 -3.03 15.51 -5.55
C PHE A 13 -2.09 15.36 -6.75
N TYR A 14 -1.16 16.31 -6.90
CA TYR A 14 -0.25 16.38 -8.03
C TYR A 14 1.17 16.66 -7.53
N ASP A 15 2.15 16.16 -8.27
CA ASP A 15 3.52 16.67 -8.19
C ASP A 15 3.71 17.70 -9.30
N ILE A 16 4.50 18.74 -9.03
CA ILE A 16 5.01 19.66 -10.04
C ILE A 16 6.37 19.11 -10.48
N VAL A 17 6.49 18.75 -11.75
CA VAL A 17 7.71 18.21 -12.34
C VAL A 17 8.28 19.22 -13.32
N GLU A 18 9.52 19.66 -13.10
CA GLU A 18 10.23 20.54 -14.04
C GLU A 18 10.70 19.75 -15.28
N LEU A 19 10.44 20.32 -16.45
CA LEU A 19 10.88 19.82 -17.75
C LEU A 19 12.10 20.60 -18.24
N LYS A 20 12.85 20.01 -19.18
CA LYS A 20 14.14 20.53 -19.68
C LYS A 20 14.15 21.95 -20.30
N ASN A 21 13.01 22.64 -20.37
CA ASN A 21 12.89 23.96 -21.00
C ASN A 21 12.24 25.02 -20.08
N GLY A 22 12.28 24.84 -18.76
CA GLY A 22 11.61 25.74 -17.80
C GLY A 22 10.08 25.60 -17.78
N MET A 23 9.53 24.61 -18.49
CA MET A 23 8.13 24.23 -18.42
C MET A 23 7.90 23.33 -17.21
N VAL A 24 6.70 23.39 -16.61
CA VAL A 24 6.31 22.52 -15.50
C VAL A 24 5.11 21.67 -15.90
N GLU A 25 5.15 20.38 -15.55
CA GLU A 25 4.04 19.45 -15.74
C GLU A 25 3.42 19.09 -14.38
N ARG A 26 2.09 19.03 -14.34
CA ARG A 26 1.34 18.50 -13.19
C ARG A 26 1.12 17.01 -13.36
N LYS A 27 1.79 16.20 -12.55
CA LYS A 27 1.65 14.74 -12.58
C LYS A 27 0.71 14.25 -11.48
N SER A 28 -0.40 13.61 -11.85
CA SER A 28 -1.37 13.10 -10.86
C SER A 28 -0.79 11.97 -10.01
N LYS A 29 -1.02 12.07 -8.69
CA LYS A 29 -0.68 11.01 -7.74
C LYS A 29 -1.75 9.91 -7.72
N GLY A 30 -1.29 8.67 -7.70
CA GLY A 30 -2.15 7.50 -7.49
C GLY A 30 -2.65 7.39 -6.04
N THR A 31 -3.75 6.66 -5.81
CA THR A 31 -4.39 6.59 -4.49
C THR A 31 -3.52 6.03 -3.38
N LEU A 32 -2.61 5.09 -3.68
CA LEU A 32 -1.64 4.61 -2.68
C LEU A 32 -0.65 5.68 -2.29
N ARG A 33 -0.27 6.57 -3.22
CA ARG A 33 0.64 7.66 -2.94
C ARG A 33 -0.05 8.75 -2.11
N LEU A 34 -1.32 9.05 -2.39
CA LEU A 34 -2.11 9.95 -1.55
C LEU A 34 -2.22 9.44 -0.11
N MET A 35 -2.43 8.13 0.05
CA MET A 35 -2.49 7.49 1.37
C MET A 35 -1.13 7.51 2.10
N GLU A 36 -0.03 7.28 1.38
CA GLU A 36 1.33 7.38 1.90
C GLU A 36 1.66 8.79 2.38
N ASP A 37 1.37 9.81 1.55
CA ASP A 37 1.59 11.22 1.89
C ASP A 37 0.76 11.61 3.13
N TRP A 38 -0.49 11.14 3.21
CA TRP A 38 -1.38 11.46 4.32
C TRP A 38 -0.89 10.85 5.64
N LEU A 39 -0.51 9.57 5.63
CA LEU A 39 0.06 8.93 6.82
C LEU A 39 1.42 9.55 7.18
N GLY A 40 2.25 9.89 6.19
CA GLY A 40 3.54 10.54 6.43
C GLY A 40 3.44 11.92 7.07
N GLY A 41 2.31 12.62 6.87
CA GLY A 41 2.01 13.88 7.55
C GLY A 41 1.53 13.72 9.01
N ILE A 42 1.10 12.52 9.39
CA ILE A 42 0.58 12.22 10.74
C ILE A 42 1.69 11.61 11.63
N PHE A 43 2.53 10.74 11.07
CA PHE A 43 3.53 9.98 11.82
C PHE A 43 4.92 10.67 11.82
N LYS A 44 5.72 10.42 12.88
CA LYS A 44 7.04 11.05 13.06
C LYS A 44 8.07 10.54 12.05
N ALA A 45 9.10 11.35 11.78
CA ALA A 45 10.13 11.08 10.76
C ALA A 45 10.84 9.71 10.89
N GLU A 46 11.02 9.16 12.09
CA GLU A 46 11.61 7.83 12.29
C GLU A 46 10.76 6.70 11.71
N GLN A 47 9.43 6.84 11.77
CA GLN A 47 8.47 5.86 11.26
C GLN A 47 8.28 5.96 9.74
N ASN A 48 8.77 7.04 9.12
CA ASN A 48 8.63 7.27 7.68
C ASN A 48 9.39 6.24 6.82
N ASN A 49 10.47 5.65 7.32
CA ASN A 49 11.18 4.61 6.57
C ASN A 49 10.38 3.31 6.50
N GLU A 50 9.79 2.89 7.62
CA GLU A 50 8.91 1.71 7.65
C GLU A 50 7.62 1.95 6.85
N LEU A 51 7.07 3.16 6.92
CA LEU A 51 5.92 3.56 6.10
C LEU A 51 6.23 3.48 4.60
N LYS A 52 7.37 4.03 4.16
CA LYS A 52 7.81 3.93 2.76
C LYS A 52 8.00 2.48 2.31
N LYS A 53 8.58 1.63 3.16
CA LYS A 53 8.77 0.20 2.88
C LYS A 53 7.44 -0.52 2.70
N LEU A 54 6.47 -0.25 3.57
CA LEU A 54 5.11 -0.77 3.48
C LEU A 54 4.44 -0.35 2.16
N PHE A 55 4.44 0.95 1.83
CA PHE A 55 3.82 1.42 0.59
C PHE A 55 4.53 0.95 -0.66
N LYS A 56 5.85 0.73 -0.61
CA LYS A 56 6.60 0.11 -1.70
C LYS A 56 6.07 -1.31 -1.99
N GLN A 57 5.87 -2.13 -0.96
CA GLN A 57 5.31 -3.48 -1.12
C GLN A 57 3.90 -3.45 -1.74
N LEU A 58 3.03 -2.55 -1.27
CA LEU A 58 1.68 -2.39 -1.83
C LEU A 58 1.69 -1.94 -3.30
N LYS A 59 2.62 -1.06 -3.68
CA LYS A 59 2.81 -0.61 -5.06
C LYS A 59 3.32 -1.76 -5.95
N GLU A 60 4.26 -2.56 -5.46
CA GLU A 60 4.75 -3.76 -6.15
C GLU A 60 3.60 -4.75 -6.41
N ILE A 61 2.81 -5.09 -5.39
CA ILE A 61 1.65 -6.00 -5.54
C ILE A 61 0.66 -5.46 -6.57
N ARG A 62 0.36 -4.15 -6.53
CA ARG A 62 -0.54 -3.53 -7.51
C ARG A 62 0.00 -3.63 -8.94
N ARG A 63 1.31 -3.44 -9.13
CA ARG A 63 1.97 -3.56 -10.42
C ARG A 63 1.91 -4.99 -10.96
N GLU A 64 2.24 -5.99 -10.13
CA GLU A 64 2.19 -7.40 -10.51
C GLU A 64 0.76 -7.87 -10.83
N ARG A 65 -0.27 -7.28 -10.22
CA ARG A 65 -1.68 -7.53 -10.60
C ARG A 65 -2.05 -6.86 -11.93
N GLN A 66 -1.53 -5.66 -12.18
CA GLN A 66 -1.93 -4.85 -13.33
C GLN A 66 -1.28 -5.33 -14.63
N ASN A 67 -0.02 -5.78 -14.60
CA ASN A 67 0.69 -6.24 -15.79
C ASN A 67 -0.01 -7.40 -16.53
N PRO A 68 -0.49 -8.47 -15.86
CA PRO A 68 -1.24 -9.55 -16.51
C PRO A 68 -2.58 -9.08 -17.09
N ALA A 69 -3.28 -8.15 -16.43
CA ALA A 69 -4.57 -7.65 -16.89
C ALA A 69 -4.49 -6.88 -18.23
N HIS A 70 -3.29 -6.43 -18.62
CA HIS A 70 -3.06 -5.69 -19.86
C HIS A 70 -2.27 -6.49 -20.92
N LYS A 71 -1.96 -7.77 -20.66
CA LYS A 71 -1.19 -8.61 -21.59
C LYS A 71 -1.95 -9.90 -21.86
N ILE A 72 -2.25 -10.16 -23.13
CA ILE A 72 -2.73 -11.48 -23.57
C ILE A 72 -1.51 -12.41 -23.52
N SER A 73 -1.55 -13.41 -22.63
CA SER A 73 -0.51 -14.43 -22.51
C SER A 73 -1.10 -15.80 -22.83
N GLU A 74 -0.32 -16.65 -23.48
CA GLU A 74 -0.67 -18.06 -23.66
C GLU A 74 -0.75 -18.76 -22.30
N ASN A 75 -1.63 -19.76 -22.20
CA ASN A 75 -1.88 -20.50 -20.95
C ASN A 75 -0.75 -21.51 -20.71
N GLU A 76 0.39 -21.03 -20.25
CA GLU A 76 1.55 -21.85 -19.91
C GLU A 76 1.62 -22.10 -18.40
N TYR A 77 1.73 -23.38 -18.01
CA TYR A 77 1.97 -23.74 -16.62
C TYR A 77 3.42 -23.46 -16.24
N ASP A 78 3.64 -22.56 -15.29
CA ASP A 78 4.97 -22.24 -14.79
C ASP A 78 4.99 -22.18 -13.25
N LYS A 79 5.81 -23.04 -12.65
CA LYS A 79 5.99 -23.14 -11.19
C LYS A 79 6.50 -21.84 -10.58
N LYS A 80 7.13 -20.94 -11.35
CA LYS A 80 7.56 -19.62 -10.87
C LYS A 80 6.40 -18.79 -10.32
N TYR A 81 5.19 -18.97 -10.87
CA TYR A 81 4.01 -18.21 -10.44
C TYR A 81 3.51 -18.66 -9.07
N ILE A 82 3.70 -19.94 -8.71
CA ILE A 82 3.37 -20.45 -7.37
C ILE A 82 4.27 -19.77 -6.33
N GLU A 83 5.57 -19.69 -6.62
CA GLU A 83 6.52 -19.04 -5.71
C GLU A 83 6.26 -17.53 -5.61
N LEU A 84 6.01 -16.88 -6.75
CA LEU A 84 5.63 -15.47 -6.78
C LEU A 84 4.35 -15.21 -5.97
N GLN A 85 3.34 -16.07 -6.07
CA GLN A 85 2.11 -15.95 -5.31
C GLN A 85 2.38 -16.00 -3.80
N LYS A 86 3.19 -16.96 -3.33
CA LYS A 86 3.57 -17.06 -1.91
C LYS A 86 4.27 -15.79 -1.43
N GLN A 87 5.21 -15.28 -2.22
CA GLN A 87 5.93 -14.04 -1.91
C GLN A 87 4.99 -12.84 -1.86
N LEU A 88 4.07 -12.71 -2.82
CA LEU A 88 3.09 -11.61 -2.85
C LEU A 88 2.10 -11.68 -1.68
N ILE A 89 1.62 -12.87 -1.31
CA ILE A 89 0.75 -13.06 -0.14
C ILE A 89 1.49 -12.67 1.14
N ASN A 90 2.74 -13.10 1.30
CA ASN A 90 3.55 -12.76 2.46
C ASN A 90 3.76 -11.23 2.56
N LYS A 91 4.13 -10.57 1.45
CA LYS A 91 4.22 -9.09 1.38
C LYS A 91 2.90 -8.41 1.74
N ALA A 92 1.78 -8.91 1.20
CA ALA A 92 0.46 -8.36 1.47
C ALA A 92 0.10 -8.49 2.95
N TYR A 93 0.33 -9.65 3.56
CA TYR A 93 0.09 -9.89 4.98
C TYR A 93 0.87 -8.90 5.85
N HIS A 94 2.16 -8.73 5.62
CA HIS A 94 2.97 -7.77 6.39
C HIS A 94 2.53 -6.32 6.17
N SER A 95 2.20 -5.94 4.93
CA SER A 95 1.72 -4.59 4.63
C SER A 95 0.39 -4.28 5.34
N ILE A 96 -0.57 -5.21 5.32
CA ILE A 96 -1.86 -5.04 5.99
C ILE A 96 -1.70 -5.05 7.51
N LYS A 97 -0.86 -5.94 8.05
CA LYS A 97 -0.54 -5.97 9.49
C LYS A 97 0.11 -4.65 9.94
N GLY A 98 1.00 -4.07 9.13
CA GLY A 98 1.61 -2.78 9.40
C GLY A 98 0.58 -1.64 9.43
N LEU A 99 -0.30 -1.56 8.43
CA LEU A 99 -1.39 -0.57 8.41
C LEU A 99 -2.31 -0.71 9.62
N ARG A 100 -2.63 -1.95 10.01
CA ARG A 100 -3.43 -2.23 11.20
C ARG A 100 -2.75 -1.67 12.45
N HIS A 101 -1.46 -1.95 12.64
CA HIS A 101 -0.70 -1.45 13.79
C HIS A 101 -0.68 0.09 13.84
N ILE A 102 -0.48 0.73 12.69
CA ILE A 102 -0.55 2.18 12.54
C ILE A 102 -1.92 2.72 13.00
N PHE A 103 -3.01 2.10 12.57
CA PHE A 103 -4.36 2.56 12.97
C PHE A 103 -4.70 2.25 14.44
N GLN A 104 -4.16 1.17 15.01
CA GLN A 104 -4.33 0.83 16.43
C GLN A 104 -3.65 1.82 17.37
N GLN A 105 -2.59 2.49 16.93
CA GLN A 105 -1.93 3.54 17.72
C GLN A 105 -2.78 4.82 17.84
N HIS A 106 -3.88 4.94 17.10
CA HIS A 106 -4.73 6.11 17.17
C HIS A 106 -5.49 6.17 18.51
N PRO A 107 -5.56 7.32 19.22
CA PRO A 107 -6.21 7.41 20.53
C PRO A 107 -7.68 6.98 20.54
N LEU A 108 -8.41 7.21 19.45
CA LEU A 108 -9.81 6.78 19.30
C LEU A 108 -9.97 5.27 19.04
N ALA A 109 -8.89 4.54 18.78
CA ALA A 109 -8.91 3.10 18.58
C ALA A 109 -8.65 2.31 19.88
N LYS A 110 -8.41 2.99 21.00
CA LYS A 110 -8.03 2.38 22.29
C LYS A 110 -9.04 1.33 22.82
N ASP A 111 -10.32 1.50 22.49
CA ASP A 111 -11.41 0.67 22.99
C ASP A 111 -11.75 -0.47 22.01
N ILE A 112 -10.97 -0.62 20.92
CA ILE A 112 -11.17 -1.68 19.94
C ILE A 112 -10.41 -2.93 20.40
N GLU A 113 -11.16 -3.93 20.86
CA GLU A 113 -10.60 -5.26 21.13
C GLU A 113 -10.23 -5.98 19.83
N ILE A 114 -8.99 -6.46 19.77
CA ILE A 114 -8.48 -7.20 18.63
C ILE A 114 -8.66 -8.69 18.93
N PRO A 115 -9.34 -9.45 18.07
CA PRO A 115 -9.46 -10.88 18.27
C PRO A 115 -8.08 -11.58 18.28
N ASP A 116 -7.87 -12.49 19.23
CA ASP A 116 -6.60 -13.22 19.41
C ASP A 116 -6.09 -13.91 18.14
N TRP A 117 -7.01 -14.41 17.30
CA TRP A 117 -6.65 -15.09 16.06
C TRP A 117 -6.03 -14.15 15.02
N ILE A 118 -6.34 -12.85 15.08
CA ILE A 118 -5.76 -11.79 14.24
C ILE A 118 -4.39 -11.35 14.76
N GLU A 119 -4.21 -11.37 16.08
CA GLU A 119 -2.98 -10.94 16.75
C GLU A 119 -1.90 -12.02 16.69
N ASN A 120 -2.25 -13.23 17.10
CA ASN A 120 -1.35 -14.39 17.15
C ASN A 120 -1.22 -15.12 15.80
N GLY A 121 -2.03 -14.75 14.80
CA GLY A 121 -2.01 -15.39 13.49
C GLY A 121 -2.59 -16.81 13.49
N ASN A 122 -3.38 -17.16 14.51
CA ASN A 122 -4.05 -18.45 14.65
C ASN A 122 -5.29 -18.51 13.75
N VAL A 123 -5.07 -18.54 12.44
CA VAL A 123 -6.15 -18.79 11.48
C VAL A 123 -6.50 -20.27 11.55
N LYS A 124 -7.74 -20.60 11.94
CA LYS A 124 -8.23 -21.98 11.81
C LYS A 124 -8.18 -22.38 10.33
N THR A 125 -7.24 -23.22 9.98
CA THR A 125 -7.23 -23.93 8.70
C THR A 125 -8.00 -25.23 8.90
N PHE A 126 -9.24 -25.25 8.40
CA PHE A 126 -10.20 -26.36 8.27
C PHE A 126 -10.21 -27.39 9.41
#